data_AF-A0A1I4RUW3-F1
#
_entry.id   AF-A0A1I4RUW3-F1
#
_cell.length_a   1.000
_cell.length_b   1.000
_cell.length_c   1.000
_cell.angle_alpha   90.00
_cell.angle_beta   90.00
_cell.angle_gamma   90.00
#
_symmetry.space_group_name_H-M   'P 1'
#
loop_
_entity.id
_entity.type
_entity.pdbx_description
1 polymer ?
#
loop_
_entity_poly.entity_id
_entity_poly.type
_entity_poly.pdbx_seq_one_letter_code
_entity_poly.pdbx_strand_id
1 'polypeptide(L)' 'MPELDTEQQKAFIEEMMLKNALKGASKKRLIRFLAEKYQWDQQRVQFKLKRAILAERYAQSH' A
#
# COMPACT_ATOMS: atom_id res chain seq x y z
N MET A 1 8.47 -9.65 14.89
CA MET A 1 8.69 -10.10 13.50
C MET A 1 9.92 -9.38 12.97
N PRO A 2 10.80 -10.04 12.21
CA PRO A 2 11.97 -9.38 11.64
C PRO A 2 11.51 -8.27 10.68
N GLU A 3 12.20 -7.13 10.71
CA GLU A 3 12.04 -6.11 9.66
C GLU A 3 12.43 -6.76 8.32
N LEU A 4 11.57 -6.59 7.31
CA LEU A 4 11.89 -7.03 5.96
C LEU A 4 13.16 -6.33 5.49
N ASP A 5 14.04 -7.06 4.80
CA ASP A 5 15.18 -6.44 4.12
C ASP A 5 14.72 -5.52 2.98
N THR A 6 15.62 -4.67 2.48
CA THR A 6 15.28 -3.65 1.46
C THR A 6 14.68 -4.26 0.19
N GLU A 7 15.07 -5.48 -0.19
CA GLU A 7 14.55 -6.15 -1.39
C GLU A 7 13.14 -6.67 -1.16
N GLN A 8 12.90 -7.31 -0.01
CA GLN A 8 11.59 -7.77 0.43
C GLN A 8 10.60 -6.61 0.56
N GLN A 9 11.04 -5.47 1.11
CA GLN A 9 10.24 -4.26 1.19
C GLN A 9 9.84 -3.74 -0.19
N LYS A 10 10.80 -3.74 -1.14
CA LYS A 10 10.55 -3.30 -2.51
C LYS A 10 9.57 -4.24 -3.21
N ALA A 11 9.77 -5.55 -3.10
CA ALA A 11 8.90 -6.57 -3.67
C ALA A 11 7.47 -6.47 -3.12
N PHE A 12 7.33 -6.30 -1.79
CA PHE A 12 6.03 -6.08 -1.15
C PHE A 12 5.31 -4.86 -1.73
N ILE A 13 6.02 -3.72 -1.84
CA ILE A 13 5.42 -2.49 -2.37
C ILE A 13 5.02 -2.67 -3.84
N GLU A 14 5.84 -3.32 -4.65
CA GLU A 14 5.57 -3.59 -6.07
C GLU A 14 4.38 -4.53 -6.24
N GLU A 15 4.30 -5.60 -5.46
CA GLU A 15 3.16 -6.52 -5.42
C GLU A 15 1.86 -5.78 -5.09
N MET A 16 1.89 -4.92 -4.06
CA MET A 16 0.71 -4.14 -3.65
C MET A 16 0.30 -3.11 -4.70
N MET A 17 1.25 -2.48 -5.41
CA MET A 17 0.95 -1.60 -6.54
C MET A 17 0.27 -2.37 -7.67
N LEU A 18 0.83 -3.54 -8.05
CA LEU A 18 0.30 -4.39 -9.12
C LEU A 18 -1.11 -4.91 -8.80
N LYS A 19 -1.31 -5.47 -7.60
CA LYS A 19 -2.62 -6.01 -7.16
C LYS A 19 -3.75 -4.99 -7.18
N ASN A 20 -3.42 -3.72 -6.99
CA ASN A 20 -4.40 -2.64 -6.93
C ASN A 20 -4.40 -1.78 -8.21
N ALA A 21 -3.67 -2.18 -9.26
CA ALA A 21 -3.49 -1.44 -10.50
C ALA A 21 -3.09 0.04 -10.28
N LEU A 22 -2.29 0.30 -9.25
CA LEU A 22 -1.87 1.64 -8.86
C LEU A 22 -0.63 2.08 -9.65
N LYS A 23 -0.54 3.38 -9.93
CA LYS A 23 0.62 4.01 -10.56
C LYS A 23 1.01 5.29 -9.82
N GLY A 24 2.28 5.67 -9.95
CA GLY A 24 2.80 6.94 -9.42
C GLY A 24 3.44 6.87 -8.04
N ALA A 25 4.36 7.80 -7.78
CA ALA A 25 5.19 7.84 -6.58
C ALA A 25 4.38 8.06 -5.28
N SER A 26 3.29 8.83 -5.34
CA SER A 26 2.46 9.10 -4.16
C SER A 26 1.78 7.84 -3.62
N LYS A 27 1.29 6.95 -4.50
CA LYS A 27 0.70 5.66 -4.08
C LYS A 27 1.77 4.72 -3.52
N LYS A 28 2.98 4.72 -4.12
CA LYS A 28 4.14 3.99 -3.60
C LYS A 28 4.50 4.41 -2.16
N ARG A 29 4.54 5.73 -1.90
CA ARG A 29 4.78 6.28 -0.56
C ARG A 29 3.69 5.90 0.45
N LEU A 30 2.42 5.93 0.03
CA LEU A 30 1.30 5.49 0.87
C LEU A 30 1.43 4.02 1.27
N ILE A 31 1.75 3.14 0.31
CA ILE A 31 1.92 1.71 0.60
C ILE A 31 3.08 1.49 1.57
N ARG A 32 4.22 2.14 1.37
CA ARG A 32 5.36 2.07 2.29
C ARG A 32 4.97 2.51 3.71
N PHE A 33 4.32 3.66 3.84
CA PHE A 33 3.84 4.17 5.13
C PHE A 33 2.89 3.19 5.82
N LEU A 34 1.94 2.62 5.09
CA LEU A 34 1.02 1.61 5.63
C LEU A 34 1.77 0.34 6.02
N ALA A 35 2.74 -0.10 5.21
CA ALA A 35 3.54 -1.28 5.49
C ALA A 35 4.36 -1.10 6.77
N GLU A 36 5.08 0.00 6.94
CA GLU A 36 5.80 0.34 8.16
C GLU A 36 4.85 0.38 9.37
N LYS A 37 3.72 1.08 9.25
CA LYS A 37 2.72 1.22 10.32
C LYS A 37 2.10 -0.11 10.75
N TYR A 38 1.90 -1.03 9.81
CA TYR A 38 1.28 -2.33 10.05
C TYR A 38 2.30 -3.47 10.06
N GLN A 39 3.59 -3.16 10.28
CA GLN A 39 4.66 -4.15 10.42
C GLN A 39 4.69 -5.15 9.27
N TRP A 40 4.48 -4.66 8.05
CA TRP A 40 4.47 -5.43 6.81
C TRP A 40 3.38 -6.51 6.74
N ASP A 41 2.33 -6.42 7.57
CA ASP A 41 1.14 -7.27 7.48
C ASP A 41 0.36 -6.96 6.20
N GLN A 42 0.50 -7.83 5.21
CA GLN A 42 -0.13 -7.69 3.90
C GLN A 42 -1.65 -7.53 3.98
N GLN A 43 -2.33 -8.26 4.88
CA GLN A 43 -3.80 -8.21 4.98
C GLN A 43 -4.25 -6.85 5.52
N ARG A 44 -3.57 -6.34 6.57
CA ARG A 44 -3.87 -5.02 7.15
C ARG A 44 -3.57 -3.89 6.17
N VAL A 45 -2.43 -3.95 5.49
CA VAL A 45 -2.05 -2.96 4.46
C VAL A 45 -3.08 -2.96 3.32
N GLN A 46 -3.45 -4.13 2.80
CA GLN A 46 -4.43 -4.25 1.73
C GLN A 46 -5.81 -3.73 2.13
N PHE A 47 -6.26 -4.02 3.35
CA PHE A 47 -7.53 -3.51 3.86
C PHE A 47 -7.54 -1.97 3.91
N LYS A 48 -6.48 -1.37 4.46
CA LYS A 48 -6.37 0.09 4.59
C LYS A 48 -6.20 0.78 3.24
N LEU A 49 -5.41 0.19 2.34
CA LEU A 49 -5.22 0.69 0.99
C LEU A 49 -6.53 0.71 0.20
N LYS A 50 -7.33 -0.38 0.22
CA LYS A 50 -8.64 -0.42 -0.43
C LYS A 50 -9.57 0.70 0.07
N ARG A 51 -9.60 0.93 1.39
CA ARG A 51 -10.41 2.01 1.97
C ARG A 51 -9.96 3.39 1.53
N ALA A 52 -8.65 3.63 1.46
CA ALA A 52 -8.11 4.91 1.00
C ALA A 52 -8.47 5.19 -0.47
N ILE A 53 -8.34 4.17 -1.34
CA ILE A 53 -8.72 4.28 -2.76
C ILE A 53 -10.21 4.54 -2.92
N LEU A 54 -11.06 3.85 -2.13
CA LEU A 54 -12.49 4.05 -2.19
C LEU A 54 -12.89 5.46 -1.78
N ALA A 55 -12.30 5.99 -0.71
CA ALA A 55 -12.55 7.36 -0.25
C ALA A 55 -12.13 8.40 -1.29
N GLU A 56 -10.98 8.21 -1.95
CA GLU A 56 -10.51 9.07 -3.03
C GLU A 56 -11.47 9.06 -4.23
N ARG A 57 -11.95 7.88 -4.64
CA ARG A 57 -12.93 7.76 -5.73
C ARG A 57 -14.25 8.45 -5.38
N TYR A 58 -14.71 8.30 -4.15
CA TYR A 58 -15.94 8.93 -3.68
C TYR A 58 -15.81 10.46 -3.70
N ALA A 59 -14.68 11.00 -3.21
CA ALA A 59 -14.39 12.43 -3.22
C ALA A 59 -14.17 13.02 -4.63
N GLN A 60 -13.87 12.19 -5.64
CA GLN A 60 -13.80 12.62 -7.04
C GLN A 60 -15.15 12.59 -7.75
N SER A 61 -16.12 11.84 -7.20
CA SER A 61 -17.45 11.64 -7.80
C SER A 61 -18.52 12.56 -7.21
N HIS A 62 -18.20 13.29 -6.14
CA HIS A 62 -19.04 14.24 -5.40
C HIS A 62 -18.35 15.59 -5.30
#